data_AF-G6XGY0-F1
#
_entry.id   AF-G6XGY0-F1
#
_cell.length_a   1.000
_cell.length_b   1.000
_cell.length_c   1.000
_cell.angle_alpha   90.00
_cell.angle_beta   90.00
_cell.angle_gamma   90.00
#
_symmetry.space_group_name_H-M   'P 1'
#
loop_
_entity.id
_entity.type
_entity.pdbx_description
1 polymer ?
#
loop_
_entity_poly.entity_id
_entity_poly.type
_entity_poly.pdbx_seq_one_letter_code
_entity_poly.pdbx_strand_id
1 'polypeptide(L)'
;MLMPRFGLLAAFLVAGSLAVQPFCARAETVQVTGHSCVRLTSYRRVAGLYRRFERFPPEIRQGLSLHILGVLQPGEGDPSQANVVIRAEQVNIPLFAGQDREMHLPLIDALWTKNPPLCGTVPKGGKAVLEVALKVATPDPVRFTKADAQRWLRQMNACIRDLTGVMIAFFSPMLTDSRLSSRPGHLSWRIPLRGPDV
;
A
#
# COMPACT_ATOMS: atom_id res chain seq x y z
N MET A 1 -37.94 4.52 -98.50
CA MET A 1 -37.17 3.37 -97.98
C MET A 1 -37.52 3.23 -96.51
N LEU A 2 -38.63 2.60 -96.14
CA LEU A 2 -38.92 1.15 -96.02
C LEU A 2 -37.98 0.41 -95.04
N MET A 3 -38.53 0.00 -93.88
CA MET A 3 -37.95 -0.94 -92.90
C MET A 3 -37.60 -2.30 -93.54
N PRO A 4 -36.68 -3.10 -92.97
CA PRO A 4 -37.04 -4.21 -92.04
C PRO A 4 -36.05 -4.36 -90.85
N ARG A 5 -36.45 -4.65 -89.60
CA ARG A 5 -37.00 -5.89 -88.97
C ARG A 5 -35.94 -6.87 -88.42
N PHE A 6 -36.14 -7.21 -87.13
CA PHE A 6 -35.85 -8.48 -86.41
C PHE A 6 -34.44 -8.77 -85.87
N GLY A 7 -34.39 -9.17 -84.59
CA GLY A 7 -33.22 -9.83 -84.00
C GLY A 7 -33.18 -9.82 -82.47
N LEU A 8 -34.09 -10.56 -81.84
CA LEU A 8 -34.12 -10.86 -80.41
C LEU A 8 -32.93 -11.75 -80.02
N LEU A 9 -32.16 -11.41 -78.98
CA LEU A 9 -31.38 -12.40 -78.23
C LEU A 9 -31.19 -11.94 -76.78
N ALA A 10 -31.85 -12.67 -75.89
CA ALA A 10 -31.74 -12.56 -74.45
C ALA A 10 -30.39 -13.11 -73.99
N ALA A 11 -29.75 -12.41 -73.04
CA ALA A 11 -28.72 -12.99 -72.18
C ALA A 11 -28.96 -12.49 -70.75
N PHE A 12 -29.53 -13.39 -69.95
CA PHE A 12 -29.57 -13.29 -68.50
C PHE A 12 -28.14 -13.24 -67.95
N LEU A 13 -27.82 -12.24 -67.15
CA LEU A 13 -26.65 -12.25 -66.28
C LEU A 13 -27.09 -11.89 -64.86
N VAL A 14 -27.33 -12.96 -64.10
CA VAL A 14 -27.46 -12.96 -62.65
C VAL A 14 -26.04 -12.94 -62.08
N ALA A 15 -25.66 -11.83 -61.46
CA ALA A 15 -24.54 -11.74 -60.51
C ALA A 15 -24.85 -10.53 -59.62
N GLY A 16 -25.41 -10.71 -58.44
CA GLY A 16 -24.68 -11.24 -57.30
C GLY A 16 -24.41 -10.07 -56.35
N SER A 17 -25.47 -9.61 -55.69
CA SER A 17 -25.45 -8.49 -54.75
C SER A 17 -24.49 -8.82 -53.58
N LEU A 18 -23.28 -8.26 -53.62
CA LEU A 18 -22.38 -8.23 -52.46
C LEU A 18 -22.98 -7.30 -51.41
N ALA A 19 -23.78 -7.88 -50.52
CA ALA A 19 -24.21 -7.22 -49.30
C ALA A 19 -22.97 -7.02 -48.41
N VAL A 20 -22.40 -5.82 -48.46
CA VAL A 20 -21.45 -5.34 -47.46
C VAL A 20 -22.23 -5.21 -46.16
N GLN A 21 -22.12 -6.19 -45.26
CA GLN A 21 -22.63 -6.04 -43.91
C GLN A 21 -21.77 -4.98 -43.20
N PRO A 22 -22.36 -3.88 -42.69
CA PRO A 22 -21.63 -3.01 -41.80
C PRO A 22 -21.32 -3.84 -40.55
N PHE A 23 -20.04 -4.13 -40.35
CA PHE A 23 -19.54 -4.62 -39.08
C PHE A 23 -19.77 -3.48 -38.08
N CYS A 24 -20.96 -3.44 -37.48
CA CYS A 24 -21.22 -2.61 -36.32
C CYS A 24 -20.26 -3.08 -35.25
N ALA A 25 -19.18 -2.32 -35.06
CA ALA A 25 -18.31 -2.44 -33.91
C ALA A 25 -19.21 -2.36 -32.67
N ARG A 26 -19.44 -3.52 -32.03
CA ARG A 26 -20.21 -3.61 -30.81
C ARG A 26 -19.47 -2.74 -29.80
N ALA A 27 -20.10 -1.64 -29.40
CA ALA A 27 -19.57 -0.79 -28.34
C ALA A 27 -19.42 -1.66 -27.07
N GLU A 28 -18.19 -2.10 -26.81
CA GLU A 28 -17.84 -2.71 -25.55
C GLU A 28 -17.83 -1.61 -24.50
N THR A 29 -18.94 -1.50 -23.79
CA THR A 29 -19.02 -0.69 -22.58
C THR A 29 -18.17 -1.36 -21.51
N VAL A 30 -16.87 -1.05 -21.48
CA VAL A 30 -15.99 -1.43 -20.38
C VAL A 30 -16.48 -0.66 -19.16
N GLN A 31 -17.17 -1.36 -18.26
CA GLN A 31 -17.49 -0.86 -16.93
C GLN A 31 -16.17 -0.74 -16.15
N VAL A 32 -15.54 0.42 -16.24
CA VAL A 32 -14.39 0.77 -15.40
C VAL A 32 -14.92 1.05 -14.01
N THR A 33 -15.07 0.00 -13.21
CA THR A 33 -15.24 0.13 -11.75
C THR A 33 -13.90 0.59 -11.16
N GLY A 34 -13.66 1.89 -11.25
CA GLY A 34 -12.57 2.53 -10.54
C GLY A 34 -12.76 2.29 -9.05
N HIS A 35 -11.98 1.36 -8.48
CA HIS A 35 -11.92 1.21 -7.04
C HIS A 35 -11.37 2.52 -6.49
N SER A 36 -12.19 3.26 -5.76
CA SER A 36 -11.82 4.57 -5.23
C SER A 36 -10.67 4.40 -4.23
N CYS A 37 -9.48 4.78 -4.67
CA CYS A 37 -8.25 4.88 -3.89
C CYS A 37 -8.45 5.94 -2.80
N VAL A 38 -8.71 5.53 -1.56
CA VAL A 38 -8.83 6.48 -0.44
C VAL A 38 -7.43 6.79 0.05
N ARG A 39 -7.07 8.08 0.12
CA ARG A 39 -5.80 8.50 0.71
C ARG A 39 -5.80 8.11 2.19
N LEU A 40 -4.78 7.36 2.61
CA LEU A 40 -4.61 6.88 3.98
C LEU A 40 -3.55 7.68 4.75
N THR A 41 -2.46 8.05 4.08
CA THR A 41 -1.38 8.88 4.64
C THR A 41 -0.47 9.38 3.51
N SER A 42 0.71 9.89 3.84
CA SER A 42 1.74 10.29 2.87
C SER A 42 3.00 9.45 3.05
N TYR A 43 3.73 9.24 1.95
CA TYR A 43 4.97 8.47 1.95
C TYR A 43 5.97 8.94 3.01
N ARG A 44 6.22 10.26 3.14
CA ARG A 44 7.17 10.82 4.11
C ARG A 44 6.83 10.49 5.56
N ARG A 45 5.55 10.38 5.92
CA ARG A 45 5.15 10.05 7.30
C ARG A 45 5.60 8.64 7.68
N VAL A 46 5.40 7.67 6.79
CA VAL A 46 5.81 6.28 7.02
C VAL A 46 7.31 6.10 6.82
N ALA A 47 7.86 6.61 5.71
CA ALA A 47 9.30 6.54 5.42
C ALA A 47 10.15 7.28 6.47
N GLY A 48 9.61 8.35 7.05
CA GLY A 48 10.28 9.12 8.10
C GLY A 48 10.56 8.29 9.35
N LEU A 49 9.70 7.31 9.65
CA LEU A 49 9.90 6.40 10.78
C LEU A 49 11.10 5.47 10.54
N TYR A 50 11.15 4.80 9.38
CA TYR A 50 12.30 3.97 9.00
C TYR A 50 13.59 4.79 8.94
N ARG A 51 13.57 5.94 8.26
CA ARG A 51 14.74 6.82 8.14
C ARG A 51 15.20 7.35 9.49
N ARG A 52 14.29 7.57 10.46
CA ARG A 52 14.68 7.95 11.81
C ARG A 52 15.35 6.78 12.53
N PHE A 53 14.76 5.60 12.47
CA PHE A 53 15.31 4.41 13.11
C PHE A 53 16.74 4.11 12.62
N GLU A 54 16.98 4.20 11.31
CA GLU A 54 18.32 4.01 10.74
C GLU A 54 19.35 5.07 11.16
N ARG A 55 18.90 6.25 11.63
CA ARG A 55 19.80 7.31 12.14
C ARG A 55 20.21 7.09 13.59
N PHE A 56 19.66 6.10 14.30
CA PHE A 56 20.14 5.80 15.63
C PHE A 56 21.60 5.35 15.60
N PRO A 57 22.42 5.78 16.58
CA PRO A 57 23.76 5.25 16.77
C PRO A 57 23.74 3.71 16.76
N PRO A 58 24.68 3.04 16.09
CA PRO A 58 24.71 1.58 16.02
C PRO A 58 24.64 0.90 17.38
N GLU A 59 25.21 1.51 18.41
CA GLU A 59 25.21 1.01 19.79
C GLU A 59 23.82 1.02 20.42
N ILE A 60 22.95 1.94 19.99
CA ILE A 60 21.55 2.00 20.43
C ILE A 60 20.70 1.00 19.64
N ARG A 61 20.97 0.87 18.34
CA ARG A 61 20.22 0.00 17.42
C ARG A 61 20.63 -1.47 17.52
N GLN A 62 21.76 -1.80 18.13
CA GLN A 62 22.23 -3.17 18.25
C GLN A 62 21.18 -4.05 18.92
N GLY A 63 20.73 -5.08 18.20
CA GLY A 63 19.68 -5.98 18.67
C GLY A 63 18.28 -5.38 18.65
N LEU A 64 18.07 -4.15 18.17
CA LEU A 64 16.74 -3.59 17.92
C LEU A 64 16.36 -3.77 16.45
N SER A 65 15.09 -4.08 16.20
CA SER A 65 14.52 -4.04 14.85
C SER A 65 13.18 -3.30 14.84
N LEU A 66 12.97 -2.51 13.79
CA LEU A 66 11.71 -1.83 13.53
C LEU A 66 10.93 -2.62 12.49
N HIS A 67 9.68 -2.92 12.82
CA HIS A 67 8.72 -3.59 11.95
C HIS A 67 7.48 -2.71 11.80
N ILE A 68 6.91 -2.64 10.60
CA ILE A 68 5.61 -2.00 10.38
C ILE A 68 4.69 -3.04 9.79
N LEU A 69 3.69 -3.43 10.56
CA LEU A 69 2.77 -4.48 10.18
C LEU A 69 1.42 -3.90 9.75
N GLY A 70 0.82 -4.49 8.72
CA GLY A 70 -0.55 -4.21 8.34
C GLY A 70 -1.53 -5.05 9.16
N VAL A 71 -2.61 -4.40 9.61
CA VAL A 71 -3.73 -5.06 10.29
C VAL A 71 -5.04 -4.53 9.73
N LEU A 72 -5.93 -5.44 9.31
CA LEU A 72 -7.28 -5.08 8.90
C LEU A 72 -8.29 -5.40 10.01
N GLN A 73 -8.98 -4.37 10.51
CA GLN A 73 -10.02 -4.48 11.55
C GLN A 73 -11.43 -4.42 10.95
N PRO A 74 -12.49 -4.93 11.65
CA PRO A 74 -12.47 -5.64 12.93
C PRO A 74 -12.07 -7.11 12.76
N GLY A 75 -10.87 -7.48 13.19
CA GLY A 75 -10.26 -8.80 12.97
C GLY A 75 -8.74 -8.69 12.85
N GLU A 76 -8.11 -9.79 12.44
CA GLU A 76 -6.71 -9.82 11.98
C GLU A 76 -6.66 -10.27 10.52
N GLY A 77 -7.49 -9.66 9.66
CA GLY A 77 -7.54 -9.98 8.24
C GLY A 77 -6.23 -9.62 7.52
N ASP A 78 -6.00 -10.25 6.37
CA ASP A 78 -4.79 -10.04 5.57
C ASP A 78 -4.68 -8.58 5.09
N PRO A 79 -3.57 -7.88 5.35
CA PRO A 79 -3.42 -6.48 4.98
C PRO A 79 -3.35 -6.25 3.47
N SER A 80 -3.01 -7.28 2.69
CA SER A 80 -3.10 -7.23 1.23
C SER A 80 -4.52 -6.98 0.73
N GLN A 81 -5.55 -7.38 1.47
CA GLN A 81 -6.96 -7.10 1.12
C GLN A 81 -7.29 -5.61 1.16
N ALA A 82 -6.57 -4.82 1.96
CA ALA A 82 -6.72 -3.37 1.99
C ALA A 82 -6.08 -2.66 0.78
N ASN A 83 -5.41 -3.40 -0.11
CA ASN A 83 -4.75 -2.90 -1.33
C ASN A 83 -3.96 -1.61 -1.09
N VAL A 84 -3.17 -1.59 -0.01
CA VAL A 84 -2.40 -0.39 0.34
C VAL A 84 -1.25 -0.23 -0.64
N VAL A 85 -1.24 0.91 -1.35
CA VAL A 85 -0.28 1.21 -2.40
C VAL A 85 0.32 2.61 -2.21
N ILE A 86 1.55 2.79 -2.65
CA ILE A 86 2.06 4.13 -2.99
C ILE A 86 1.52 4.47 -4.37
N ARG A 87 0.75 5.54 -4.48
CA ARG A 87 0.27 6.06 -5.76
C ARG A 87 1.32 6.99 -6.37
N ALA A 88 2.31 6.40 -7.04
CA ALA A 88 3.26 7.16 -7.85
C ALA A 88 2.64 7.46 -9.23
N GLU A 89 3.09 8.53 -9.88
CA GLU A 89 2.47 9.09 -11.11
C GLU A 89 2.14 8.05 -12.19
N GLN A 90 3.02 7.06 -12.39
CA GLN A 90 2.91 6.08 -13.47
C GLN A 90 2.62 4.65 -12.99
N VAL A 91 2.81 4.38 -11.69
CA VAL A 91 2.77 3.01 -11.14
C VAL A 91 2.24 3.05 -9.71
N ASN A 92 1.34 2.12 -9.39
CA ASN A 92 0.97 1.81 -8.02
C ASN A 92 1.94 0.78 -7.45
N ILE A 93 2.62 1.12 -6.35
CA ILE A 93 3.57 0.21 -5.71
C ILE A 93 2.86 -0.43 -4.50
N PRO A 94 2.57 -1.75 -4.52
CA PRO A 94 1.96 -2.43 -3.38
C PRO A 94 2.90 -2.46 -2.18
N LEU A 95 2.35 -2.26 -0.99
CA LEU A 95 3.11 -2.25 0.26
C LEU A 95 3.05 -3.57 1.03
N PHE A 96 2.13 -4.47 0.67
CA PHE A 96 1.97 -5.79 1.27
C PHE A 96 1.90 -6.82 0.16
N ALA A 97 2.55 -7.97 0.36
CA ALA A 97 2.64 -9.02 -0.65
C ALA A 97 2.03 -10.32 -0.12
N GLY A 98 1.00 -10.84 -0.79
CA GLY A 98 0.35 -12.09 -0.40
C GLY A 98 -0.20 -12.06 1.03
N GLN A 99 0.27 -12.97 1.88
CA GLN A 99 -0.07 -13.08 3.30
C GLN A 99 0.97 -12.41 4.22
N ASP A 100 1.98 -11.77 3.65
CA ASP A 100 2.98 -11.07 4.45
C ASP A 100 2.35 -9.81 5.06
N ARG A 101 2.41 -9.75 6.39
CA ARG A 101 1.91 -8.63 7.18
C ARG A 101 2.94 -7.51 7.28
N GLU A 102 4.21 -7.77 7.02
CA GLU A 102 5.26 -6.76 7.01
C GLU A 102 5.08 -5.82 5.82
N MET A 103 5.22 -4.52 6.09
CA MET A 103 5.17 -3.49 5.06
C MET A 103 6.51 -3.41 4.33
N HIS A 104 6.46 -3.56 3.02
CA HIS A 104 7.59 -3.41 2.12
C HIS A 104 7.62 -2.00 1.55
N LEU A 105 8.26 -1.07 2.27
CA LEU A 105 8.35 0.33 1.85
C LEU A 105 9.68 0.64 1.13
N PRO A 106 9.69 1.01 -0.16
CA PRO A 106 10.92 1.41 -0.84
C PRO A 106 11.45 2.74 -0.29
N LEU A 107 12.65 2.76 0.30
CA LEU A 107 13.24 3.94 0.96
C LEU A 107 14.08 4.85 0.04
N ILE A 108 13.61 5.10 -1.19
CA ILE A 108 14.36 5.85 -2.21
C ILE A 108 14.09 7.37 -2.20
N ASP A 109 15.09 8.16 -2.58
CA ASP A 109 15.01 9.64 -2.52
C ASP A 109 14.01 10.26 -3.49
N ALA A 110 13.74 9.60 -4.62
CA ALA A 110 12.72 10.05 -5.56
C ALA A 110 11.33 10.08 -4.90
N LEU A 111 10.95 9.02 -4.16
CA LEU A 111 9.69 8.95 -3.43
C LEU A 111 9.68 9.91 -2.23
N TRP A 112 10.82 10.07 -1.55
CA TRP A 112 10.94 11.06 -0.48
C TRP A 112 10.69 12.47 -1.00
N THR A 113 11.29 12.83 -2.12
CA THR A 113 11.16 14.17 -2.69
C THR A 113 9.75 14.44 -3.17
N LYS A 114 9.17 13.53 -3.96
CA LYS A 114 7.79 13.67 -4.49
C LYS A 114 6.71 13.54 -3.41
N ASN A 115 6.98 12.80 -2.34
CA ASN A 115 6.04 12.50 -1.25
C ASN A 115 4.65 12.03 -1.74
N PRO A 116 4.58 10.97 -2.57
CA PRO A 116 3.30 10.49 -3.07
C PRO A 116 2.37 10.06 -1.92
N PRO A 117 1.04 10.12 -2.13
CA PRO A 117 0.08 9.62 -1.16
C PRO A 117 0.18 8.09 -1.08
N LEU A 118 -0.02 7.58 0.14
CA LEU A 118 -0.37 6.17 0.34
C LEU A 118 -1.89 6.08 0.28
N CYS A 119 -2.37 5.24 -0.61
CA CYS A 119 -3.78 4.92 -0.75
C CYS A 119 -4.06 3.51 -0.24
N GLY A 120 -5.32 3.22 0.04
CA GLY A 120 -5.82 1.85 0.08
C GLY A 120 -7.29 1.79 -0.30
N THR A 121 -7.76 0.56 -0.46
CA THR A 121 -9.17 0.23 -0.62
C THR A 121 -9.57 -0.62 0.56
N VAL A 122 -10.06 0.03 1.61
CA VAL A 122 -10.52 -0.66 2.81
C VAL A 122 -11.93 -1.20 2.56
N PRO A 123 -12.23 -2.48 2.84
CA PRO A 123 -13.59 -3.02 2.76
C PRO A 123 -14.58 -2.19 3.58
N LYS A 124 -15.86 -2.16 3.17
CA LYS A 124 -16.91 -1.43 3.89
C LYS A 124 -16.96 -1.85 5.37
N GLY A 125 -16.94 -0.86 6.26
CA GLY A 125 -16.91 -1.08 7.72
C GLY A 125 -15.56 -1.50 8.29
N GLY A 126 -14.56 -1.73 7.44
CA GLY A 126 -13.20 -2.07 7.85
C GLY A 126 -12.34 -0.85 8.19
N LYS A 127 -11.23 -1.09 8.89
CA LYS A 127 -10.18 -0.08 9.14
C LYS A 127 -8.81 -0.68 8.85
N ALA A 128 -8.03 -0.01 8.01
CA ALA A 128 -6.61 -0.30 7.87
C ALA A 128 -5.86 0.30 9.06
N VAL A 129 -5.05 -0.51 9.72
CA VAL A 129 -4.26 -0.13 10.89
C VAL A 129 -2.81 -0.49 10.61
N LEU A 130 -1.89 0.42 10.91
CA LEU A 130 -0.46 0.10 10.97
C LEU A 130 -0.08 -0.22 12.40
N GLU A 131 0.54 -1.36 12.61
CA GLU A 131 1.20 -1.69 13.86
C GLU A 131 2.70 -1.44 13.70
N VAL A 132 3.18 -0.35 14.30
CA VAL A 132 4.61 -0.06 14.43
C VAL A 132 5.14 -0.87 15.60
N ALA A 133 5.97 -1.87 15.34
CA ALA A 133 6.55 -2.75 16.35
C ALA A 133 8.06 -2.58 16.43
N LEU A 134 8.55 -2.19 17.60
CA LEU A 134 9.95 -2.24 17.97
C LEU A 134 10.20 -3.56 18.70
N LYS A 135 11.05 -4.41 18.12
CA LYS A 135 11.46 -5.68 18.71
C LYS A 135 12.89 -5.58 19.21
N VAL A 136 13.16 -6.30 20.29
CA VAL A 136 14.51 -6.49 20.78
C VAL A 136 14.89 -7.95 20.67
N ALA A 137 16.09 -8.21 20.16
CA ALA A 137 16.71 -9.51 20.14
C ALA A 137 16.74 -10.08 21.57
N THR A 138 16.24 -11.30 21.72
CA THR A 138 16.23 -11.99 23.00
C THR A 138 17.68 -12.25 23.43
N PRO A 139 18.12 -11.76 24.59
CA PRO A 139 19.46 -12.05 25.09
C PRO A 139 19.59 -13.54 25.46
N ASP A 140 20.81 -14.07 25.38
CA ASP A 140 21.11 -15.43 25.85
C ASP A 140 20.78 -15.55 27.35
N PRO A 141 19.78 -16.37 27.74
CA PRO A 141 19.32 -16.46 29.12
C PRO A 141 20.39 -17.01 30.08
N VAL A 142 21.41 -17.70 29.57
CA VAL A 142 22.50 -18.27 30.37
C VAL A 142 23.59 -17.25 30.66
N ARG A 143 23.74 -16.23 29.81
CA ARG A 143 24.82 -15.22 29.89
C ARG A 143 24.34 -13.81 30.16
N PHE A 144 23.04 -13.61 30.37
CA PHE A 144 22.47 -12.29 30.58
C PHE A 144 22.89 -11.70 31.93
N THR A 145 23.76 -10.69 31.89
CA THR A 145 24.24 -10.03 33.11
C THR A 145 23.39 -8.80 33.48
N LYS A 146 23.54 -8.34 34.72
CA LYS A 146 22.95 -7.06 35.16
C LYS A 146 23.42 -5.86 34.31
N ALA A 147 24.67 -5.88 33.85
CA ALA A 147 25.19 -4.82 32.98
C ALA A 147 24.51 -4.82 31.61
N ASP A 148 24.18 -6.01 31.08
CA ASP A 148 23.43 -6.15 29.83
C ASP A 148 21.99 -5.70 30.01
N ALA A 149 21.34 -6.03 31.13
CA ALA A 149 20.02 -5.52 31.46
C ALA A 149 19.96 -3.99 31.54
N GLN A 150 20.95 -3.36 32.19
CA GLN A 150 21.02 -1.90 32.27
C GLN A 150 21.30 -1.25 30.91
N ARG A 151 22.15 -1.87 30.08
CA ARG A 151 22.41 -1.42 28.71
C ARG A 151 21.12 -1.49 27.89
N TRP A 152 20.43 -2.61 27.97
CA TRP A 152 19.16 -2.87 27.29
C TRP A 152 18.08 -1.85 27.67
N LEU A 153 17.89 -1.58 28.97
CA LEU A 153 16.94 -0.58 29.44
C LEU A 153 17.29 0.82 28.95
N ARG A 154 18.58 1.19 28.91
CA ARG A 154 19.02 2.48 28.36
C ARG A 154 18.74 2.59 26.86
N GLN A 155 19.01 1.53 26.10
CA GLN A 155 18.75 1.47 24.66
C GLN A 155 17.25 1.62 24.37
N MET A 156 16.40 0.86 25.09
CA MET A 156 14.95 0.98 24.96
C MET A 156 14.46 2.38 25.33
N ASN A 157 14.90 2.96 26.45
CA ASN A 157 14.48 4.31 26.84
C ASN A 157 14.88 5.37 25.80
N ALA A 158 16.10 5.30 25.27
CA ALA A 158 16.57 6.24 24.25
C ALA A 158 15.76 6.10 22.95
N CYS A 159 15.55 4.86 22.50
CA CYS A 159 14.81 4.55 21.28
C CYS A 159 13.33 4.94 21.41
N ILE A 160 12.67 4.58 22.52
CA ILE A 160 11.26 4.90 22.79
C ILE A 160 11.06 6.41 22.83
N ARG A 161 11.90 7.14 23.56
CA ARG A 161 11.77 8.59 23.68
C ARG A 161 11.82 9.27 22.32
N ASP A 162 12.77 8.85 21.48
CA ASP A 162 12.98 9.48 20.19
C ASP A 162 11.97 9.02 19.12
N LEU A 163 11.66 7.72 19.05
CA LEU A 163 10.61 7.19 18.18
C LEU A 163 9.24 7.75 18.54
N THR A 164 8.93 7.92 19.83
CA THR A 164 7.66 8.52 20.27
C THR A 164 7.57 9.97 19.82
N GLY A 165 8.65 10.75 19.93
CA GLY A 165 8.70 12.11 19.39
C GLY A 165 8.42 12.16 17.88
N VAL A 166 8.99 11.21 17.13
CA VAL A 166 8.75 11.07 15.68
C VAL A 166 7.34 10.62 15.36
N MET A 167 6.78 9.68 16.12
CA MET A 167 5.41 9.22 15.99
C MET A 167 4.44 10.38 16.23
N ILE A 168 4.67 11.20 17.26
CA ILE A 168 3.88 12.40 17.50
C ILE A 168 4.03 13.38 16.32
N ALA A 169 5.26 13.70 15.90
CA ALA A 169 5.49 14.65 14.82
C ALA A 169 4.82 14.25 13.48
N PHE A 170 4.84 12.97 13.12
CA PHE A 170 4.32 12.50 11.84
C PHE A 170 2.87 12.01 11.89
N PHE A 171 2.40 11.54 13.04
CA PHE A 171 1.09 10.89 13.17
C PHE A 171 0.18 11.54 14.22
N SER A 172 0.51 12.72 14.78
CA SER A 172 -0.30 13.39 15.82
C SER A 172 -1.82 13.29 15.65
N PRO A 173 -2.45 13.60 14.49
CA PRO A 173 -3.90 13.51 14.35
C PRO A 173 -4.42 12.06 14.40
N MET A 174 -3.59 11.08 14.03
CA MET A 174 -3.92 9.65 14.02
C MET A 174 -3.62 8.96 15.36
N LEU A 175 -2.87 9.62 16.25
CA LEU A 175 -2.50 9.05 17.56
C LEU A 175 -3.65 9.06 18.57
N THR A 176 -4.68 9.89 18.38
CA THR A 176 -5.83 10.00 19.30
C THR A 176 -6.52 8.65 19.54
N ASP A 177 -6.58 7.81 18.50
CA ASP A 177 -7.17 6.46 18.57
C ASP A 177 -6.11 5.35 18.52
N SER A 178 -4.84 5.71 18.74
CA SER A 178 -3.76 4.73 18.76
C SER A 178 -3.74 3.93 20.06
N ARG A 179 -3.23 2.71 19.98
CA ARG A 179 -3.06 1.84 21.16
C ARG A 179 -1.61 1.43 21.29
N LEU A 180 -1.03 1.71 22.46
CA LEU A 180 0.28 1.22 22.84
C LEU A 180 0.13 -0.12 23.57
N SER A 181 0.95 -1.10 23.19
CA SER A 181 1.08 -2.38 23.87
C SER A 181 2.55 -2.67 24.12
N SER A 182 2.86 -3.12 25.34
CA SER A 182 4.21 -3.53 25.72
C SER A 182 4.19 -4.96 26.24
N ARG A 183 5.10 -5.78 25.74
CA ARG A 183 5.45 -7.11 26.26
C ARG A 183 6.97 -7.20 26.35
N PRO A 184 7.55 -8.11 27.14
CA PRO A 184 9.00 -8.28 27.18
C PRO A 184 9.59 -8.45 25.77
N GLY A 185 10.55 -7.59 25.41
CA GLY A 185 11.20 -7.61 24.09
C GLY A 185 10.35 -7.10 22.91
N HIS A 186 9.13 -6.61 23.15
CA HIS A 186 8.21 -6.18 22.11
C HIS A 186 7.38 -4.96 22.53
N LEU A 187 7.57 -3.84 21.84
CA LEU A 187 6.75 -2.65 22.01
C LEU A 187 6.05 -2.36 20.71
N SER A 188 4.72 -2.22 20.72
CA SER A 188 3.98 -1.86 19.52
C SER A 188 2.95 -0.76 19.69
N TRP A 189 2.83 0.05 18.65
CA TRP A 189 1.81 1.09 18.49
C TRP A 189 0.92 0.76 17.32
N ARG A 190 -0.37 0.61 17.58
CA ARG A 190 -1.39 0.47 16.54
C ARG A 190 -1.94 1.83 16.19
N ILE A 191 -1.70 2.29 14.96
CA ILE A 191 -2.13 3.57 14.42
C ILE A 191 -3.21 3.31 13.35
N PRO A 192 -4.45 3.77 13.55
CA PRO A 192 -5.45 3.69 12.50
C PRO A 192 -5.06 4.61 11.34
N LEU A 193 -5.04 4.07 10.13
CA LEU A 193 -4.90 4.87 8.93
C LEU A 193 -6.26 5.50 8.60
N ARG A 194 -6.29 6.83 8.54
CA ARG A 194 -7.48 7.60 8.15
C ARG A 194 -7.08 8.60 7.08
N GLY A 195 -7.98 8.82 6.13
CA GLY A 195 -7.81 9.95 5.21
C GLY A 195 -7.79 11.27 5.97
N PRO A 196 -7.20 12.32 5.37
CA PRO A 196 -7.15 13.65 5.98
C PRO A 196 -8.54 14.28 6.23
N ASP A 197 -9.62 13.68 5.72
CA ASP A 197 -10.98 14.23 5.74
C ASP A 197 -11.97 13.41 6.60
N VAL A 198 -11.49 12.78 7.69
CA VAL A 198 -12.35 12.18 8.74
C VAL A 198 -11.98 12.72 10.10
#